data_AF-A0A9E7EME6-F1
#
_entry.id   AF-A0A9E7EME6-F1
#
_cell.length_a   1.000
_cell.length_b   1.000
_cell.length_c   1.000
_cell.angle_alpha   90.00
_cell.angle_beta   90.00
_cell.angle_gamma   90.00
#
_symmetry.space_group_name_H-M   'P 1'
#
loop_
_entity.id
_entity.type
_entity.pdbx_description
1 polymer ?
#
loop_
_entity_poly.entity_id
_entity_poly.type
_entity_poly.pdbx_seq_one_letter_code
_entity_poly.pdbx_strand_id
1 'polypeptide(L)'
;MHAPSSAQGFHLPLALFLLSLVAATMLPFASIGEAEVAMGRDLTAVETAWFRYSAGMCDFWLYAHNVVFLLLVYTLAPLPFVMAELKRPKAIQKYKLQPNVHFPVATFVKCYKNVVKTFIVAVGPLQLLSFPTIKWVGIRTGLPLPSVWEVVAQLAVYFLVEDYFSYWLHRALHCRWGYQHIHRIHHEFSAPMAFAAPYAHWAEVLILGFPAFLGPALVPCHILTLWLWFVLRHVEAIETHCGYDFPQTPTKYIPFYVGAEYHDYHHYVGEKSHSNFASVFTYCDYIYGTDKGYRYQKTQVAKLKAQGQANKQNEEMNGLREKHD
;
A
#
# COMPACT_ATOMS: atom_id res chain seq x y z
N MET A 1 -23.93 33.30 -58.11
CA MET A 1 -23.96 31.97 -57.46
C MET A 1 -23.50 32.14 -56.02
N HIS A 2 -24.44 32.27 -55.09
CA HIS A 2 -24.18 32.25 -53.65
C HIS A 2 -24.47 30.84 -53.14
N ALA A 3 -23.49 30.20 -52.51
CA ALA A 3 -23.70 28.97 -51.74
C ALA A 3 -23.66 29.33 -50.25
N PRO A 4 -24.60 28.84 -49.42
CA PRO A 4 -24.54 29.04 -47.98
C PRO A 4 -23.75 27.91 -47.30
N SER A 5 -22.99 28.36 -46.30
CA SER A 5 -22.35 27.59 -45.24
C SER A 5 -23.36 26.80 -44.39
N SER A 6 -23.01 25.58 -44.00
CA SER A 6 -23.34 25.06 -42.66
C SER A 6 -22.50 23.81 -42.33
N ALA A 7 -21.34 24.03 -41.72
CA ALA A 7 -20.70 23.01 -40.89
C ALA A 7 -21.34 23.10 -39.49
N GLN A 8 -22.38 22.31 -39.23
CA GLN A 8 -22.91 22.13 -37.88
C GLN A 8 -21.94 21.24 -37.10
N GLY A 9 -21.02 21.87 -36.39
CA GLY A 9 -20.20 21.21 -35.38
C GLY A 9 -21.05 20.86 -34.17
N PHE A 10 -21.21 19.57 -33.88
CA PHE A 10 -21.76 19.08 -32.63
C PHE A 10 -20.76 19.37 -31.49
N HIS A 11 -20.79 20.58 -30.94
CA HIS A 11 -20.21 20.85 -29.63
C HIS A 11 -21.21 20.41 -28.58
N LEU A 12 -21.14 19.16 -28.15
CA LEU A 12 -21.76 18.77 -26.89
C LEU A 12 -21.07 19.58 -25.78
N PRO A 13 -21.79 20.38 -24.98
CA PRO A 13 -21.18 21.17 -23.90
C PRO A 13 -20.37 20.25 -22.99
N LEU A 14 -19.16 20.66 -22.60
CA LEU A 14 -18.31 19.91 -21.67
C LEU A 14 -19.08 19.46 -20.42
N ALA A 15 -20.04 20.26 -19.97
CA ALA A 15 -20.97 19.93 -18.88
C ALA A 15 -21.87 18.72 -19.19
N LEU A 16 -22.41 18.59 -20.41
CA LEU A 16 -23.22 17.44 -20.84
C LEU A 16 -22.35 16.19 -21.07
N PHE A 17 -21.11 16.34 -21.54
CA PHE A 17 -20.14 15.24 -21.60
C PHE A 17 -19.74 14.74 -20.19
N LEU A 18 -19.46 15.65 -19.26
CA LEU A 18 -19.19 15.32 -17.86
C LEU A 18 -20.42 14.72 -17.16
N LEU A 19 -21.63 15.23 -17.42
CA LEU A 19 -22.88 14.63 -16.94
C LEU A 19 -23.10 13.23 -17.51
N SER A 20 -22.71 12.97 -18.76
CA SER A 20 -22.79 11.63 -19.36
C SER A 20 -21.76 10.64 -18.77
N LEU A 21 -20.59 11.13 -18.33
CA LEU A 21 -19.59 10.35 -17.59
C LEU A 21 -20.00 10.05 -16.15
N VAL A 22 -20.89 10.87 -15.58
CA VAL A 22 -21.44 10.74 -14.22
C VAL A 22 -22.80 10.04 -14.23
N ALA A 23 -23.34 9.68 -15.40
CA ALA A 23 -24.54 8.86 -15.48
C ALA A 23 -24.28 7.56 -14.72
N ALA A 24 -24.97 7.43 -13.59
CA ALA A 24 -24.91 6.31 -12.67
C ALA A 24 -25.30 5.03 -13.42
N THR A 25 -24.31 4.32 -13.98
CA THR A 25 -24.56 3.01 -14.58
C THR A 25 -24.78 2.02 -13.43
N MET A 26 -25.96 1.40 -13.45
CA MET A 26 -26.28 0.20 -12.68
C MET A 26 -25.87 -1.02 -13.50
N LEU A 27 -25.89 -2.20 -12.88
CA LEU A 27 -25.86 -3.43 -13.67
C LEU A 27 -26.99 -3.41 -14.69
N PRO A 28 -26.74 -3.85 -15.94
CA PRO A 28 -27.72 -3.75 -17.02
C PRO A 28 -28.83 -4.82 -16.93
N PHE A 29 -28.88 -5.63 -15.87
CA PHE A 29 -29.85 -6.73 -15.75
C PHE A 29 -30.85 -6.44 -14.63
N ALA A 30 -32.15 -6.62 -14.92
CA ALA A 30 -33.24 -6.44 -13.98
C ALA A 30 -33.46 -7.65 -13.05
N SER A 31 -32.95 -8.83 -13.43
CA SER A 31 -33.08 -10.05 -12.62
C SER A 31 -31.90 -11.01 -12.83
N ILE A 32 -31.76 -11.99 -11.92
CA ILE A 32 -30.80 -13.09 -12.08
C ILE A 32 -31.06 -13.86 -13.38
N GLY A 33 -32.31 -14.19 -13.68
CA GLY A 33 -32.65 -14.94 -14.90
C GLY A 33 -32.26 -14.19 -16.17
N GLU A 34 -32.40 -12.87 -16.21
CA GLU A 34 -31.93 -12.06 -17.33
C GLU A 34 -30.40 -12.07 -17.45
N ALA A 35 -29.70 -11.97 -16.33
CA ALA A 35 -28.24 -12.09 -16.30
C ALA A 35 -27.78 -13.48 -16.78
N GLU A 36 -28.44 -14.57 -16.38
CA GLU A 36 -28.13 -15.94 -16.79
C GLU A 36 -28.34 -16.14 -18.30
N VAL A 37 -29.44 -15.60 -18.84
CA VAL A 37 -29.71 -15.61 -20.28
C VAL A 37 -28.62 -14.85 -21.04
N ALA A 38 -28.24 -13.66 -20.57
CA ALA A 38 -27.18 -12.87 -21.19
C ALA A 38 -25.79 -13.55 -21.12
N MET A 39 -25.53 -14.30 -20.04
CA MET A 39 -24.29 -15.05 -19.84
C MET A 39 -24.26 -16.38 -20.60
N GLY A 40 -25.41 -16.88 -21.07
CA GLY A 40 -25.55 -18.20 -21.68
C GLY A 40 -25.30 -19.37 -20.71
N ARG A 41 -25.36 -19.10 -19.40
CA ARG A 41 -25.17 -20.07 -18.32
C ARG A 41 -25.75 -19.54 -17.00
N ASP A 42 -26.02 -20.46 -16.08
CA ASP A 42 -26.37 -20.10 -14.70
C ASP A 42 -25.24 -19.30 -14.03
N LEU A 43 -25.61 -18.38 -13.14
CA LEU A 43 -24.64 -17.62 -12.36
C LEU A 43 -24.04 -18.52 -11.28
N THR A 44 -22.73 -18.38 -11.07
CA THR A 44 -22.10 -19.02 -9.91
C THR A 44 -22.66 -18.44 -8.60
N ALA A 45 -22.45 -19.13 -7.47
CA ALA A 45 -22.86 -18.62 -6.16
C ALA A 45 -22.25 -17.24 -5.84
N VAL A 46 -20.99 -17.01 -6.25
CA VAL A 46 -20.29 -15.74 -6.04
C VAL A 46 -20.85 -14.64 -6.95
N GLU A 47 -21.11 -14.94 -8.22
CA GLU A 47 -21.77 -14.00 -9.15
C GLU A 47 -23.18 -13.66 -8.70
N THR A 48 -23.94 -14.63 -8.17
CA THR A 48 -25.27 -14.41 -7.60
C THR A 48 -25.21 -13.50 -6.38
N ALA A 49 -24.25 -13.72 -5.48
CA ALA A 49 -24.05 -12.86 -4.31
C ALA A 49 -23.64 -11.43 -4.73
N TRP A 50 -22.74 -11.31 -5.70
CA TRP A 50 -22.34 -10.03 -6.27
C TRP A 50 -23.52 -9.31 -6.91
N PHE A 51 -24.32 -10.01 -7.73
CA PHE A 51 -25.51 -9.46 -8.37
C PHE A 51 -26.50 -8.91 -7.33
N ARG A 52 -26.84 -9.71 -6.30
CA ARG A 52 -27.76 -9.28 -5.23
C ARG A 52 -27.28 -8.06 -4.47
N TYR A 53 -25.96 -7.94 -4.29
CA TYR A 53 -25.36 -6.79 -3.62
C TYR A 53 -25.32 -5.55 -4.53
N SER A 54 -24.91 -5.70 -5.78
CA SER A 54 -24.60 -4.59 -6.69
C SER A 54 -25.74 -4.12 -7.59
N ALA A 55 -26.79 -4.92 -7.82
CA ALA A 55 -27.84 -4.62 -8.80
C ALA A 55 -28.59 -3.31 -8.53
N GLY A 56 -28.74 -2.91 -7.26
CA GLY A 56 -29.38 -1.65 -6.86
C GLY A 56 -28.42 -0.49 -6.62
N MET A 57 -27.12 -0.67 -6.84
CA MET A 57 -26.10 0.34 -6.57
C MET A 57 -25.46 0.84 -7.85
N CYS A 58 -25.38 2.16 -8.01
CA CYS A 58 -24.65 2.70 -9.13
C CYS A 58 -23.15 2.52 -8.93
N ASP A 59 -22.42 2.52 -10.04
CA ASP A 59 -20.96 2.37 -10.02
C ASP A 59 -20.25 3.37 -9.12
N PHE A 60 -20.81 4.58 -8.93
CA PHE A 60 -20.25 5.57 -8.01
C PHE A 60 -20.24 5.06 -6.58
N TRP A 61 -21.35 4.48 -6.10
CA TRP A 61 -21.42 3.96 -4.73
C TRP A 61 -20.53 2.75 -4.56
N LEU A 62 -20.49 1.83 -5.53
CA LEU A 62 -19.53 0.73 -5.54
C LEU A 62 -18.10 1.27 -5.42
N TYR A 63 -17.73 2.24 -6.26
CA TYR A 63 -16.42 2.84 -6.21
C TYR A 63 -16.14 3.57 -4.87
N ALA A 64 -17.12 4.25 -4.28
CA ALA A 64 -16.99 4.95 -2.99
C ALA A 64 -16.67 4.01 -1.81
N HIS A 65 -16.96 2.70 -1.93
CA HIS A 65 -16.54 1.71 -0.92
C HIS A 65 -15.02 1.68 -0.73
N ASN A 66 -14.21 2.10 -1.71
CA ASN A 66 -12.75 2.22 -1.54
C ASN A 66 -12.37 3.10 -0.33
N VAL A 67 -13.10 4.18 -0.07
CA VAL A 67 -12.84 5.06 1.08
C VAL A 67 -13.14 4.32 2.39
N VAL A 68 -14.20 3.52 2.42
CA VAL A 68 -14.58 2.71 3.57
C VAL A 68 -13.55 1.62 3.82
N PHE A 69 -13.13 0.88 2.79
CA PHE A 69 -12.09 -0.14 2.91
C PHE A 69 -10.76 0.45 3.36
N LEU A 70 -10.37 1.61 2.82
CA LEU A 70 -9.18 2.33 3.25
C LEU A 70 -9.23 2.60 4.77
N LEU A 71 -10.32 3.18 5.27
CA LEU A 71 -10.47 3.48 6.69
C LEU A 71 -10.53 2.21 7.54
N LEU A 72 -11.26 1.17 7.12
CA LEU A 72 -11.39 -0.08 7.86
C LEU A 72 -10.05 -0.82 7.95
N VAL A 73 -9.36 -1.00 6.83
CA VAL A 73 -8.06 -1.69 6.82
C VAL A 73 -7.04 -0.90 7.62
N TYR A 74 -6.95 0.42 7.44
CA TYR A 74 -6.05 1.25 8.23
C TYR A 74 -6.37 1.20 9.73
N THR A 75 -7.63 1.10 10.12
CA THR A 75 -8.02 1.01 11.53
C THR A 75 -7.70 -0.35 12.14
N LEU A 76 -7.93 -1.44 11.40
CA LEU A 76 -7.91 -2.80 11.94
C LEU A 76 -6.56 -3.50 11.78
N ALA A 77 -5.93 -3.40 10.60
CA ALA A 77 -4.71 -4.15 10.29
C ALA A 77 -3.49 -3.78 11.18
N PRO A 78 -3.32 -2.53 11.65
CA PRO A 78 -2.24 -2.19 12.58
C PRO A 78 -2.44 -2.71 14.01
N LEU A 79 -3.68 -3.01 14.44
CA LEU A 79 -4.00 -3.30 15.85
C LEU A 79 -3.21 -4.46 16.46
N PRO A 80 -2.98 -5.60 15.77
CA PRO A 80 -2.13 -6.66 16.30
C PRO A 80 -0.71 -6.19 16.65
N PHE A 81 -0.11 -5.33 15.82
CA PHE A 81 1.23 -4.78 16.06
C PHE A 81 1.23 -3.74 17.19
N VAL A 82 0.17 -2.94 17.31
CA VAL A 82 0.00 -2.01 18.44
C VAL A 82 -0.14 -2.80 19.75
N MET A 83 -0.92 -3.87 19.76
CA MET A 83 -1.06 -4.75 20.93
C MET A 83 0.26 -5.43 21.29
N ALA A 84 1.02 -5.88 20.29
CA ALA A 84 2.37 -6.41 20.47
C ALA A 84 3.29 -5.38 21.14
N GLU A 85 3.28 -4.14 20.66
CA GLU A 85 4.11 -3.04 21.20
C GLU A 85 3.70 -2.60 22.61
N LEU A 86 2.41 -2.61 22.94
CA LEU A 86 1.94 -2.22 24.27
C LEU A 86 2.16 -3.32 25.31
N LYS A 87 1.89 -4.58 24.96
CA LYS A 87 2.01 -5.72 25.88
C LYS A 87 3.43 -6.25 26.01
N ARG A 88 4.26 -6.10 24.97
CA ARG A 88 5.66 -6.54 24.91
C ARG A 88 5.87 -7.98 25.41
N PRO A 89 5.11 -8.98 24.93
CA PRO A 89 5.27 -10.34 25.40
C PRO A 89 6.68 -10.85 25.09
N LYS A 90 7.35 -11.47 26.07
CA LYS A 90 8.75 -11.93 25.95
C LYS A 90 9.00 -12.78 24.70
N ALA A 91 8.01 -13.58 24.29
CA ALA A 91 8.11 -14.47 23.13
C ALA A 91 8.39 -13.75 21.80
N ILE A 92 7.97 -12.49 21.65
CA ILE A 92 8.12 -11.73 20.39
C ILE A 92 9.17 -10.63 20.46
N GLN A 93 9.72 -10.31 21.63
CA GLN A 93 10.69 -9.23 21.79
C GLN A 93 11.94 -9.43 20.92
N LYS A 94 12.34 -10.68 20.69
CA LYS A 94 13.45 -11.02 19.78
C LYS A 94 13.23 -10.64 18.32
N TYR A 95 11.98 -10.37 17.92
CA TYR A 95 11.61 -9.93 16.57
C TYR A 95 11.47 -8.41 16.46
N LYS A 96 11.57 -7.66 17.57
CA LYS A 96 11.54 -6.19 17.52
C LYS A 96 12.83 -5.68 16.87
N LEU A 97 12.69 -4.87 15.82
CA LEU A 97 13.82 -4.37 15.02
C LEU A 97 14.69 -3.38 15.80
N GLN A 98 14.05 -2.48 16.56
CA GLN A 98 14.71 -1.51 17.44
C GLN A 98 14.26 -1.75 18.90
N PRO A 99 14.94 -2.65 19.66
CA PRO A 99 14.48 -3.10 20.98
C PRO A 99 14.39 -2.02 22.05
N ASN A 100 15.12 -0.91 21.90
CA ASN A 100 15.19 0.17 22.88
C ASN A 100 14.18 1.29 22.61
N VAL A 101 13.37 1.18 21.56
CA VAL A 101 12.40 2.20 21.17
C VAL A 101 10.98 1.67 21.40
N HIS A 102 10.22 2.43 22.20
CA HIS A 102 8.85 2.11 22.57
C HIS A 102 7.96 3.35 22.53
N PHE A 103 6.69 3.15 22.19
CA PHE A 103 5.73 4.24 22.05
C PHE A 103 4.62 4.15 23.12
N PRO A 104 4.28 5.27 23.80
CA PRO A 104 3.10 5.33 24.64
C PRO A 104 1.81 5.30 23.80
N VAL A 105 0.68 4.92 24.41
CA VAL A 105 -0.65 4.90 23.78
C VAL A 105 -0.99 6.23 23.09
N ALA A 106 -0.61 7.35 23.70
CA ALA A 106 -0.84 8.68 23.15
C ALA A 106 -0.22 8.88 21.76
N THR A 107 0.95 8.28 21.49
CA THR A 107 1.62 8.37 20.18
C THR A 107 0.81 7.64 19.11
N PHE A 108 0.31 6.44 19.40
CA PHE A 108 -0.57 5.70 18.47
C PHE A 108 -1.85 6.46 18.19
N VAL A 109 -2.49 7.02 19.23
CA VAL A 109 -3.73 7.81 19.08
C VAL A 109 -3.50 9.07 18.25
N LYS A 110 -2.39 9.80 18.48
CA LYS A 110 -2.01 10.97 17.70
C LYS A 110 -1.80 10.60 16.23
N CYS A 111 -1.01 9.53 15.97
CA CYS A 111 -0.73 9.03 14.63
C CYS A 111 -2.02 8.66 13.90
N TYR A 112 -2.86 7.83 14.51
CA TYR A 112 -4.15 7.41 13.97
C TYR A 112 -5.04 8.61 13.62
N LYS A 113 -5.22 9.56 14.55
CA LYS A 113 -6.05 10.76 14.31
C LYS A 113 -5.53 11.61 13.15
N ASN A 114 -4.22 11.79 13.05
CA ASN A 114 -3.61 12.58 11.98
C ASN A 114 -3.81 11.92 10.61
N VAL A 115 -3.60 10.60 10.51
CA VAL A 115 -3.82 9.87 9.26
C VAL A 115 -5.29 9.87 8.88
N VAL A 116 -6.20 9.55 9.80
CA VAL A 116 -7.64 9.54 9.51
C VAL A 116 -8.09 10.93 9.05
N LYS A 117 -7.57 12.01 9.65
CA LYS A 117 -7.82 13.37 9.17
C LYS A 117 -7.31 13.56 7.73
N THR A 118 -6.09 13.15 7.41
CA THR A 118 -5.55 13.23 6.04
C THR A 118 -6.38 12.39 5.06
N PHE A 119 -6.84 11.22 5.47
CA PHE A 119 -7.70 10.37 4.63
C PHE A 119 -9.05 11.04 4.37
N ILE A 120 -9.68 11.63 5.38
CA ILE A 120 -10.98 12.30 5.22
C ILE A 120 -10.85 13.60 4.42
N VAL A 121 -9.79 14.37 4.62
CA VAL A 121 -9.65 15.73 4.05
C VAL A 121 -8.97 15.73 2.68
N ALA A 122 -8.08 14.79 2.39
CA ALA A 122 -7.33 14.75 1.14
C ALA A 122 -7.66 13.49 0.31
N VAL A 123 -7.43 12.30 0.86
CA VAL A 123 -7.50 11.05 0.07
C VAL A 123 -8.93 10.70 -0.35
N GLY A 124 -9.89 10.79 0.56
CA GLY A 124 -11.30 10.48 0.33
C GLY A 124 -11.92 11.38 -0.73
N PRO A 125 -11.82 12.72 -0.62
CA PRO A 125 -12.28 13.63 -1.65
C PRO A 125 -11.59 13.37 -3.00
N LEU A 126 -10.27 13.16 -3.02
CA LEU A 126 -9.56 12.83 -4.27
C LEU A 126 -10.11 11.55 -4.91
N GLN A 127 -10.31 10.49 -4.12
CA GLN A 127 -10.89 9.24 -4.61
C GLN A 127 -12.28 9.52 -5.19
N LEU A 128 -13.21 10.08 -4.42
CA LEU A 128 -14.58 10.34 -4.89
C LEU A 128 -14.63 11.21 -6.15
N LEU A 129 -13.82 12.27 -6.22
CA LEU A 129 -13.73 13.15 -7.37
C LEU A 129 -13.08 12.49 -8.59
N SER A 130 -12.30 11.42 -8.40
CA SER A 130 -11.67 10.66 -9.50
C SER A 130 -12.62 9.68 -10.18
N PHE A 131 -13.87 9.52 -9.72
CA PHE A 131 -14.83 8.59 -10.32
C PHE A 131 -14.98 8.70 -11.84
N PRO A 132 -15.07 9.90 -12.46
CA PRO A 132 -15.12 10.02 -13.92
C PRO A 132 -13.89 9.43 -14.60
N THR A 133 -12.70 9.61 -14.01
CA THR A 133 -11.45 9.00 -14.50
C THR A 133 -11.51 7.48 -14.39
N ILE A 134 -12.03 6.95 -13.28
CA ILE A 134 -12.19 5.51 -13.07
C ILE A 134 -13.13 4.89 -14.11
N LYS A 135 -14.23 5.60 -14.44
CA LYS A 135 -15.14 5.21 -15.53
C LYS A 135 -14.47 5.29 -16.89
N TRP A 136 -13.70 6.34 -17.16
CA TRP A 136 -12.97 6.51 -18.41
C TRP A 136 -11.88 5.44 -18.61
N VAL A 137 -11.18 5.06 -17.55
CA VAL A 137 -10.21 3.94 -17.55
C VAL A 137 -10.88 2.60 -17.87
N GLY A 138 -12.18 2.46 -17.60
CA GLY A 138 -12.93 1.23 -17.89
C GLY A 138 -12.91 0.22 -16.75
N ILE A 139 -12.78 0.66 -15.50
CA ILE A 139 -12.99 -0.22 -14.34
C ILE A 139 -14.44 -0.71 -14.36
N ARG A 140 -14.62 -2.03 -14.48
CA ARG A 140 -15.93 -2.66 -14.64
C ARG A 140 -16.49 -3.12 -13.30
N THR A 141 -17.81 -3.05 -13.16
CA THR A 141 -18.57 -3.51 -11.98
C THR A 141 -19.48 -4.70 -12.31
N GLY A 142 -19.59 -5.03 -13.60
CA GLY A 142 -20.52 -6.02 -14.14
C GLY A 142 -19.99 -7.44 -14.22
N LEU A 143 -20.93 -8.34 -14.53
CA LEU A 143 -20.68 -9.75 -14.83
C LEU A 143 -20.03 -9.92 -16.21
N PRO A 144 -19.29 -11.02 -16.45
CA PRO A 144 -18.89 -12.05 -15.49
C PRO A 144 -17.86 -11.52 -14.47
N LEU A 145 -17.77 -12.15 -13.30
CA LEU A 145 -16.69 -11.83 -12.36
C LEU A 145 -15.31 -12.19 -12.93
N PRO A 146 -14.22 -11.52 -12.52
CA PRO A 146 -12.88 -11.84 -13.02
C PRO A 146 -12.49 -13.26 -12.62
N SER A 147 -11.81 -13.96 -13.53
CA SER A 147 -11.22 -15.26 -13.19
C SER A 147 -10.08 -15.08 -12.17
N VAL A 148 -9.76 -16.13 -11.41
CA VAL A 148 -8.62 -16.08 -10.47
C VAL A 148 -7.32 -15.69 -11.19
N TRP A 149 -7.10 -16.20 -12.41
CA TRP A 149 -5.90 -15.88 -13.17
C TRP A 149 -5.88 -14.43 -13.67
N GLU A 150 -7.04 -13.87 -14.05
CA GLU A 150 -7.18 -12.45 -14.36
C GLU A 150 -6.80 -11.59 -13.16
N VAL A 151 -7.32 -11.91 -11.96
CA VAL A 151 -6.99 -11.21 -10.71
C VAL A 151 -5.49 -11.29 -10.42
N VAL A 152 -4.90 -12.49 -10.48
CA VAL A 152 -3.46 -12.70 -10.19
C VAL A 152 -2.58 -11.94 -11.18
N ALA A 153 -2.87 -12.01 -12.48
CA ALA A 153 -2.11 -11.30 -13.51
C ALA A 153 -2.21 -9.78 -13.34
N GLN A 154 -3.42 -9.26 -13.08
CA GLN A 154 -3.64 -7.85 -12.79
C GLN A 154 -2.86 -7.39 -11.56
N LEU A 155 -2.97 -8.10 -10.43
CA LEU A 155 -2.22 -7.77 -9.22
C LEU A 155 -0.71 -7.79 -9.43
N ALA A 156 -0.18 -8.78 -10.17
CA ALA A 156 1.24 -8.83 -10.49
C ALA A 156 1.70 -7.58 -11.27
N VAL A 157 0.93 -7.15 -12.28
CA VAL A 157 1.21 -5.90 -13.00
C VAL A 157 1.14 -4.70 -12.06
N TYR A 158 0.14 -4.64 -11.18
CA TYR A 158 -0.07 -3.50 -10.29
C TYR A 158 1.06 -3.33 -9.29
N PHE A 159 1.51 -4.43 -8.67
CA PHE A 159 2.66 -4.41 -7.78
C PHE A 159 3.93 -3.97 -8.50
N LEU A 160 4.21 -4.48 -9.71
CA LEU A 160 5.42 -4.12 -10.45
C LEU A 160 5.42 -2.65 -10.90
N VAL A 161 4.28 -2.16 -11.42
CA VAL A 161 4.14 -0.77 -11.86
C VAL A 161 4.19 0.17 -10.68
N GLU A 162 3.39 -0.07 -9.63
CA GLU A 162 3.39 0.77 -8.44
C GLU A 162 4.80 0.85 -7.84
N ASP A 163 5.47 -0.28 -7.63
CA ASP A 163 6.80 -0.32 -7.02
C ASP A 163 7.85 0.45 -7.85
N TYR A 164 7.82 0.33 -9.18
CA TYR A 164 8.77 1.05 -10.04
C TYR A 164 8.60 2.56 -9.97
N PHE A 165 7.36 3.06 -10.05
CA PHE A 165 7.09 4.50 -9.99
C PHE A 165 7.25 5.06 -8.57
N SER A 166 6.80 4.31 -7.55
CA SER A 166 6.98 4.67 -6.14
C SER A 166 8.46 4.80 -5.79
N TYR A 167 9.33 3.92 -6.28
CA TYR A 167 10.78 4.02 -6.09
C TYR A 167 11.33 5.39 -6.53
N TRP A 168 10.98 5.84 -7.73
CA TRP A 168 11.49 7.11 -8.26
C TRP A 168 10.92 8.32 -7.52
N LEU A 169 9.63 8.31 -7.19
CA LEU A 169 9.01 9.39 -6.43
C LEU A 169 9.55 9.46 -5.01
N HIS A 170 9.69 8.31 -4.34
CA HIS A 170 10.27 8.22 -3.01
C HIS A 170 11.72 8.71 -3.01
N ARG A 171 12.54 8.26 -3.96
CA ARG A 171 13.91 8.75 -4.12
C ARG A 171 13.98 10.27 -4.39
N ALA A 172 13.04 10.81 -5.18
CA ALA A 172 12.97 12.24 -5.43
C ALA A 172 12.60 13.03 -4.17
N LEU A 173 11.73 12.49 -3.32
CA LEU A 173 11.38 13.09 -2.03
C LEU A 173 12.56 13.13 -1.05
N HIS A 174 13.61 12.34 -1.25
CA HIS A 174 14.87 12.42 -0.49
C HIS A 174 15.87 13.46 -1.00
N CYS A 175 15.52 14.26 -2.00
CA CYS A 175 16.28 15.49 -2.25
C CYS A 175 16.07 16.47 -1.08
N ARG A 176 17.04 17.35 -0.82
CA ARG A 176 17.02 18.28 0.34
C ARG A 176 15.69 19.02 0.49
N TRP A 177 15.16 19.57 -0.62
CA TRP A 177 13.90 20.31 -0.57
C TRP A 177 12.71 19.40 -0.29
N GLY A 178 12.59 18.28 -1.01
CA GLY A 178 11.51 17.32 -0.85
C GLY A 178 11.47 16.75 0.56
N TYR A 179 12.64 16.45 1.13
CA TYR A 179 12.72 15.89 2.47
C TYR A 179 12.23 16.92 3.49
N GLN A 180 12.81 18.12 3.46
CA GLN A 180 12.55 19.13 4.49
C GLN A 180 11.11 19.63 4.53
N HIS A 181 10.41 19.65 3.39
CA HIS A 181 9.06 20.22 3.28
C HIS A 181 7.95 19.19 3.17
N ILE A 182 8.25 17.98 2.70
CA ILE A 182 7.24 16.96 2.43
C ILE A 182 7.55 15.70 3.25
N HIS A 183 8.72 15.11 3.05
CA HIS A 183 9.01 13.76 3.55
C HIS A 183 9.41 13.66 5.03
N ARG A 184 9.81 14.78 5.64
CA ARG A 184 10.30 14.80 7.03
C ARG A 184 9.27 14.31 8.04
N ILE A 185 7.97 14.53 7.79
CA ILE A 185 6.90 14.09 8.70
C ILE A 185 6.83 12.56 8.72
N HIS A 186 6.99 11.92 7.56
CA HIS A 186 7.04 10.46 7.46
C HIS A 186 8.22 9.88 8.25
N HIS A 187 9.38 10.53 8.14
CA HIS A 187 10.59 10.18 8.89
C HIS A 187 10.62 10.72 10.33
N GLU A 188 9.52 11.25 10.89
CA GLU A 188 9.46 11.65 12.31
C GLU A 188 9.72 10.44 13.23
N PHE A 189 9.34 9.24 12.77
CA PHE A 189 9.54 7.98 13.48
C PHE A 189 10.74 7.22 12.91
N SER A 190 11.94 7.51 13.42
CA SER A 190 13.16 6.75 13.06
C SER A 190 13.11 5.25 13.39
N ALA A 191 12.20 4.87 14.30
CA ALA A 191 11.71 3.50 14.48
C ALA A 191 10.23 3.47 14.07
N PRO A 192 9.89 3.09 12.84
CA PRO A 192 8.50 3.13 12.41
C PRO A 192 7.63 2.16 13.22
N MET A 193 6.33 2.46 13.24
CA MET A 193 5.29 1.61 13.80
C MET A 193 4.16 1.45 12.79
N ALA A 194 3.33 0.43 12.94
CA ALA A 194 2.29 0.07 11.96
C ALA A 194 1.36 1.24 11.52
N PHE A 195 0.96 2.12 12.45
CA PHE A 195 0.16 3.31 12.10
C PHE A 195 0.94 4.42 11.39
N ALA A 196 2.27 4.39 11.44
CA ALA A 196 3.13 5.39 10.80
C ALA A 196 3.22 5.22 9.29
N ALA A 197 2.78 4.08 8.71
CA ALA A 197 2.87 3.80 7.28
C ALA A 197 2.35 4.95 6.39
N PRO A 198 1.11 5.45 6.59
CA PRO A 198 0.62 6.64 5.90
C PRO A 198 0.71 7.94 6.74
N TYR A 199 1.45 7.94 7.85
CA TYR A 199 1.66 9.15 8.65
C TYR A 199 2.68 10.04 7.96
N ALA A 200 2.19 11.02 7.21
CA ALA A 200 3.02 11.87 6.38
C ALA A 200 2.36 13.23 6.13
N HIS A 201 3.10 14.13 5.46
CA HIS A 201 2.50 15.34 4.90
C HIS A 201 1.44 14.96 3.86
N TRP A 202 0.32 15.69 3.79
CA TRP A 202 -0.78 15.35 2.85
C TRP A 202 -0.30 15.24 1.41
N ALA A 203 0.64 16.10 0.98
CA ALA A 203 1.21 16.07 -0.36
C ALA A 203 1.99 14.77 -0.62
N GLU A 204 2.68 14.25 0.39
CA GLU A 204 3.38 12.95 0.27
C GLU A 204 2.40 11.82 0.05
N VAL A 205 1.32 11.78 0.83
CA VAL A 205 0.27 10.76 0.70
C VAL A 205 -0.31 10.76 -0.72
N LEU A 206 -0.45 11.93 -1.35
CA LEU A 206 -0.91 12.02 -2.73
C LEU A 206 0.19 11.63 -3.74
N ILE A 207 1.43 12.11 -3.55
CA ILE A 207 2.57 11.83 -4.45
C ILE A 207 2.89 10.33 -4.46
N LEU A 208 3.08 9.72 -3.30
CA LEU A 208 3.39 8.28 -3.17
C LEU A 208 2.14 7.39 -3.30
N GLY A 209 0.94 7.94 -3.16
CA GLY A 209 -0.31 7.24 -3.46
C GLY A 209 -0.64 7.16 -4.95
N PHE A 210 -0.16 8.11 -5.76
CA PHE A 210 -0.43 8.18 -7.20
C PHE A 210 -0.02 6.91 -7.99
N PRO A 211 1.17 6.32 -7.77
CA PRO A 211 1.58 5.08 -8.44
C PRO A 211 0.59 3.91 -8.30
N ALA A 212 -0.16 3.83 -7.20
CA ALA A 212 -1.14 2.77 -6.98
C ALA A 212 -2.31 2.79 -7.98
N PHE A 213 -2.51 3.89 -8.71
CA PHE A 213 -3.52 4.00 -9.76
C PHE A 213 -3.00 3.69 -11.16
N LEU A 214 -1.67 3.69 -11.37
CA LEU A 214 -1.06 3.50 -12.69
C LEU A 214 -1.29 2.08 -13.24
N GLY A 215 -1.15 1.06 -12.40
CA GLY A 215 -1.42 -0.33 -12.77
C GLY A 215 -2.85 -0.51 -13.29
N PRO A 216 -3.89 -0.18 -12.48
CA PRO A 216 -5.29 -0.23 -12.94
C PRO A 216 -5.60 0.66 -14.15
N ALA A 217 -4.88 1.77 -14.35
CA ALA A 217 -5.02 2.61 -15.54
C ALA A 217 -4.46 1.93 -16.81
N LEU A 218 -3.37 1.17 -16.68
CA LEU A 218 -2.75 0.44 -17.79
C LEU A 218 -3.49 -0.86 -18.13
N VAL A 219 -3.93 -1.58 -17.10
CA VAL A 219 -4.67 -2.84 -17.23
C VAL A 219 -5.94 -2.73 -16.39
N PRO A 220 -7.04 -2.18 -16.94
CA PRO A 220 -8.31 -2.04 -16.23
C PRO A 220 -8.83 -3.37 -15.70
N CYS A 221 -9.46 -3.35 -14.52
CA CYS A 221 -9.95 -4.54 -13.84
C CYS A 221 -11.42 -4.44 -13.42
N HIS A 222 -11.90 -5.51 -12.80
CA HIS A 222 -13.15 -5.49 -12.06
C HIS A 222 -12.99 -4.74 -10.73
N ILE A 223 -14.05 -4.07 -10.26
CA ILE A 223 -14.06 -3.30 -9.02
C ILE A 223 -13.64 -4.14 -7.78
N LEU A 224 -13.98 -5.43 -7.77
CA LEU A 224 -13.52 -6.37 -6.72
C LEU A 224 -12.00 -6.54 -6.73
N THR A 225 -11.38 -6.62 -7.90
CA THR A 225 -9.90 -6.66 -8.02
C THR A 225 -9.30 -5.34 -7.55
N LEU A 226 -9.93 -4.21 -7.89
CA LEU A 226 -9.47 -2.89 -7.45
C LEU A 226 -9.52 -2.77 -5.91
N TRP A 227 -10.60 -3.23 -5.27
CA TRP A 227 -10.70 -3.27 -3.82
C TRP A 227 -9.62 -4.17 -3.20
N LEU A 228 -9.45 -5.38 -3.73
CA LEU A 228 -8.41 -6.30 -3.28
C LEU A 228 -7.01 -5.68 -3.42
N TRP A 229 -6.74 -5.02 -4.54
CA TRP A 229 -5.48 -4.32 -4.79
C TRP A 229 -5.18 -3.27 -3.71
N PHE A 230 -6.12 -2.37 -3.42
CA PHE A 230 -5.92 -1.35 -2.40
C PHE A 230 -5.78 -1.95 -0.98
N VAL A 231 -6.54 -3.01 -0.66
CA VAL A 231 -6.40 -3.72 0.62
C VAL A 231 -4.99 -4.30 0.74
N LEU A 232 -4.52 -5.03 -0.27
CA LEU A 232 -3.19 -5.65 -0.26
C LEU A 232 -2.09 -4.59 -0.17
N ARG A 233 -2.17 -3.52 -0.95
CA ARG A 233 -1.21 -2.42 -0.87
C ARG A 233 -1.21 -1.81 0.54
N HIS A 234 -2.37 -1.60 1.17
CA HIS A 234 -2.38 -1.03 2.51
C HIS A 234 -1.77 -1.96 3.58
N VAL A 235 -2.11 -3.25 3.52
CA VAL A 235 -1.55 -4.25 4.44
C VAL A 235 -0.04 -4.38 4.27
N GLU A 236 0.45 -4.37 3.03
CA GLU A 236 1.88 -4.38 2.72
C GLU A 236 2.60 -3.18 3.35
N ALA A 237 2.09 -1.96 3.20
CA ALA A 237 2.69 -0.77 3.80
C ALA A 237 2.71 -0.84 5.33
N ILE A 238 1.62 -1.33 5.94
CA ILE A 238 1.52 -1.51 7.39
C ILE A 238 2.55 -2.53 7.88
N GLU A 239 2.74 -3.63 7.15
CA GLU A 239 3.70 -4.68 7.49
C GLU A 239 5.13 -4.14 7.44
N THR A 240 5.52 -3.43 6.37
CA THR A 240 6.88 -2.88 6.24
C THR A 240 7.22 -1.83 7.31
N HIS A 241 6.22 -1.17 7.88
CA HIS A 241 6.40 -0.19 8.95
C HIS A 241 6.16 -0.76 10.35
N CYS A 242 5.82 -2.04 10.49
CA CYS A 242 5.29 -2.54 11.76
C CYS A 242 6.30 -2.53 12.93
N GLY A 243 7.60 -2.43 12.63
CA GLY A 243 8.69 -2.40 13.60
C GLY A 243 9.07 -3.80 14.14
N TYR A 244 8.54 -4.86 13.53
CA TYR A 244 8.82 -6.25 13.86
C TYR A 244 9.20 -7.04 12.61
N ASP A 245 10.16 -7.96 12.74
CA ASP A 245 10.52 -8.91 11.69
C ASP A 245 10.17 -10.34 12.10
N PHE A 246 8.94 -10.74 11.79
CA PHE A 246 8.44 -12.08 12.12
C PHE A 246 8.87 -13.10 11.05
N PRO A 247 9.44 -14.25 11.42
CA PRO A 247 9.88 -15.25 10.45
C PRO A 247 8.73 -16.02 9.81
N GLN A 248 7.51 -15.94 10.36
CA GLN A 248 6.34 -16.66 9.85
C GLN A 248 5.43 -15.82 8.94
N THR A 249 5.79 -14.57 8.59
CA THR A 249 4.93 -13.78 7.70
C THR A 249 4.93 -14.38 6.29
N PRO A 250 3.76 -14.46 5.60
CA PRO A 250 3.69 -15.01 4.25
C PRO A 250 4.59 -14.29 3.24
N THR A 251 4.86 -13.01 3.47
CA THR A 251 5.75 -12.18 2.66
C THR A 251 7.19 -12.66 2.64
N LYS A 252 7.63 -13.44 3.64
CA LYS A 252 8.96 -14.08 3.64
C LYS A 252 9.18 -15.05 2.49
N TYR A 253 8.10 -15.56 1.89
CA TYR A 253 8.15 -16.45 0.74
C TYR A 253 8.11 -15.71 -0.60
N ILE A 254 8.00 -14.38 -0.59
CA ILE A 254 7.99 -13.55 -1.80
C ILE A 254 9.43 -13.14 -2.11
N PRO A 255 10.00 -13.53 -3.27
CA PRO A 255 11.34 -13.15 -3.65
C PRO A 255 11.50 -11.63 -3.74
N PHE A 256 12.65 -11.13 -3.31
CA PHE A 256 13.01 -9.70 -3.35
C PHE A 256 12.07 -8.79 -2.57
N TYR A 257 11.22 -9.32 -1.67
CA TYR A 257 10.37 -8.48 -0.84
C TYR A 257 11.22 -7.59 0.09
N VAL A 258 10.87 -6.31 0.15
CA VAL A 258 11.52 -5.30 1.00
C VAL A 258 11.49 -5.72 2.47
N GLY A 259 10.29 -5.97 2.99
CA GLY A 259 10.10 -6.36 4.39
C GLY A 259 10.43 -5.26 5.41
N ALA A 260 10.06 -5.52 6.66
CA ALA A 260 10.16 -4.52 7.73
C ALA A 260 11.60 -4.12 8.07
N GLU A 261 12.55 -5.08 8.10
CA GLU A 261 13.96 -4.79 8.42
C GLU A 261 14.59 -3.79 7.44
N TYR A 262 14.30 -3.94 6.14
CA TYR A 262 14.89 -3.10 5.09
C TYR A 262 14.34 -1.68 5.13
N HIS A 263 13.03 -1.53 5.41
CA HIS A 263 12.39 -0.23 5.52
C HIS A 263 12.69 0.46 6.87
N ASP A 264 12.81 -0.29 7.97
CA ASP A 264 13.23 0.24 9.27
C ASP A 264 14.63 0.87 9.21
N TYR A 265 15.57 0.26 8.49
CA TYR A 265 16.88 0.88 8.24
C TYR A 265 16.76 2.22 7.51
N HIS A 266 15.88 2.31 6.52
CA HIS A 266 15.64 3.54 5.76
C HIS A 266 15.18 4.68 6.68
N HIS A 267 14.18 4.42 7.54
CA HIS A 267 13.69 5.37 8.55
C HIS A 267 14.77 5.72 9.59
N TYR A 268 15.55 4.74 10.02
CA TYR A 268 16.63 4.95 10.99
C TYR A 268 17.68 5.95 10.49
N VAL A 269 18.03 5.90 9.19
CA VAL A 269 18.98 6.83 8.59
C VAL A 269 18.37 8.21 8.32
N GLY A 270 17.07 8.27 7.97
CA GLY A 270 16.32 9.51 7.79
C GLY A 270 16.84 10.37 6.63
N GLU A 271 17.02 11.67 6.87
CA GLU A 271 17.44 12.68 5.84
C GLU A 271 18.73 12.31 5.11
N LYS A 272 19.61 11.54 5.77
CA LYS A 272 20.90 11.12 5.18
C LYS A 272 20.77 9.86 4.34
N SER A 273 19.56 9.34 4.17
CA SER A 273 19.33 8.10 3.46
C SER A 273 19.55 8.29 1.96
N HIS A 274 20.49 7.51 1.43
CA HIS A 274 20.75 7.39 0.01
C HIS A 274 20.43 5.97 -0.49
N SER A 275 19.62 5.23 0.26
CA SER A 275 19.34 3.82 0.01
C SER A 275 17.92 3.42 0.44
N ASN A 276 17.50 2.22 0.01
CA ASN A 276 16.28 1.57 0.45
C ASN A 276 15.00 2.32 0.05
N PHE A 277 14.91 2.78 -1.20
CA PHE A 277 13.78 3.55 -1.69
C PHE A 277 12.63 2.68 -2.22
N ALA A 278 12.87 1.38 -2.42
CA ALA A 278 11.85 0.44 -2.89
C ALA A 278 10.60 0.44 -2.00
N SER A 279 9.43 0.28 -2.63
CA SER A 279 8.11 0.29 -1.98
C SER A 279 7.75 -1.12 -1.52
N VAL A 280 7.92 -2.11 -2.40
CA VAL A 280 7.51 -3.50 -2.22
C VAL A 280 8.66 -4.46 -2.53
N PHE A 281 9.38 -4.26 -3.65
CA PHE A 281 10.45 -5.16 -4.07
C PHE A 281 11.81 -4.46 -4.22
N THR A 282 12.87 -5.11 -3.76
CA THR A 282 14.23 -4.53 -3.74
C THR A 282 14.91 -4.46 -5.11
N TYR A 283 14.25 -4.83 -6.21
CA TYR A 283 14.91 -4.91 -7.52
C TYR A 283 15.36 -3.52 -8.01
N CYS A 284 14.57 -2.46 -7.79
CA CYS A 284 14.97 -1.10 -8.14
C CYS A 284 16.23 -0.69 -7.37
N ASP A 285 16.26 -0.93 -6.06
CA ASP A 285 17.42 -0.60 -5.25
C ASP A 285 18.68 -1.38 -5.68
N TYR A 286 18.51 -2.64 -6.08
CA TYR A 286 19.61 -3.45 -6.62
C TYR A 286 20.11 -2.90 -7.96
N ILE A 287 19.21 -2.64 -8.92
CA ILE A 287 19.55 -2.15 -10.27
C ILE A 287 20.28 -0.80 -10.20
N TYR A 288 19.80 0.11 -9.36
CA TYR A 288 20.35 1.46 -9.25
C TYR A 288 21.40 1.61 -8.15
N GLY A 289 21.75 0.52 -7.46
CA GLY A 289 22.80 0.48 -6.43
C GLY A 289 22.48 1.27 -5.16
N THR A 290 21.20 1.46 -4.86
CA THR A 290 20.67 2.10 -3.65
C THR A 290 20.35 1.07 -2.55
N ASP A 291 21.03 -0.09 -2.54
CA ASP A 291 20.99 -1.11 -1.47
C ASP A 291 22.29 -1.14 -0.63
N LYS A 292 23.33 -0.41 -1.05
CA LYS A 292 24.70 -0.50 -0.51
C LYS A 292 24.80 -0.13 0.97
N GLY A 293 24.09 0.92 1.39
CA GLY A 293 24.07 1.39 2.79
C GLY A 293 23.57 0.29 3.73
N TYR A 294 22.42 -0.30 3.37
CA TYR A 294 21.83 -1.40 4.11
C TYR A 294 22.73 -2.63 4.17
N ARG A 295 23.32 -3.04 3.04
CA ARG A 295 24.24 -4.18 2.98
C ARG A 295 25.48 -3.99 3.84
N TYR A 296 26.03 -2.77 3.83
CA TYR A 296 27.15 -2.41 4.70
C TYR A 296 26.74 -2.53 6.17
N GLN A 297 25.62 -1.92 6.58
CA GLN A 297 25.14 -1.98 7.95
C GLN A 297 24.88 -3.43 8.39
N LYS A 298 24.20 -4.24 7.57
CA LYS A 298 23.91 -5.65 7.84
C LYS A 298 25.19 -6.46 8.08
N THR A 299 26.24 -6.19 7.29
CA THR A 299 27.56 -6.81 7.46
C THR A 299 28.22 -6.41 8.78
N GLN A 300 28.16 -5.13 9.16
CA GLN A 300 28.73 -4.65 10.43
C GLN A 300 27.99 -5.25 11.63
N VAL A 301 26.66 -5.28 11.60
CA VAL A 301 25.83 -5.89 12.65
C VAL A 301 26.15 -7.38 12.80
N ALA A 302 26.31 -8.11 11.70
CA ALA A 302 26.68 -9.53 11.73
C ALA A 302 28.07 -9.75 12.38
N LYS A 303 29.07 -8.91 12.03
CA LYS A 303 30.41 -8.96 12.63
C LYS A 303 30.37 -8.69 14.14
N LEU A 304 29.64 -7.66 14.57
CA LEU A 304 29.50 -7.32 15.99
C LEU A 304 28.81 -8.45 16.78
N LYS A 305 27.77 -9.08 16.21
CA LYS A 305 27.12 -10.25 16.83
C LYS A 305 28.08 -11.43 16.98
N ALA A 306 28.86 -11.73 15.94
CA ALA A 306 29.84 -12.81 15.98
C ALA A 306 30.95 -12.55 17.02
N GLN A 307 31.46 -11.31 17.11
CA GLN A 307 32.44 -10.91 18.13
C GLN A 307 31.86 -11.01 19.55
N GLY A 308 30.64 -10.53 19.76
CA GLY A 308 29.98 -10.64 21.07
C GLY A 308 29.73 -12.09 21.51
N GLN A 309 29.46 -13.00 20.57
CA GLN A 309 29.35 -14.43 20.86
C GLN A 309 30.70 -15.06 21.21
N ALA A 310 31.77 -14.72 20.47
CA ALA A 310 33.12 -15.19 20.75
C ALA A 310 33.61 -14.72 22.13
N ASN A 311 33.34 -13.47 22.51
CA ASN A 311 33.74 -12.94 23.82
C ASN A 311 33.03 -13.68 24.97
N LYS A 312 31.73 -13.95 24.86
CA LYS A 312 30.97 -14.72 25.87
C LYS A 312 31.50 -16.14 26.03
N GLN A 313 31.83 -16.82 24.93
CA GLN A 313 32.43 -18.15 24.97
C GLN A 313 33.80 -18.15 25.67
N ASN A 314 34.62 -17.14 25.42
CA ASN A 314 35.91 -16.99 26.10
C ASN A 314 35.75 -16.72 27.61
N GLU A 315 34.78 -15.89 28.01
CA GLU A 315 34.46 -15.64 29.42
C GLU A 315 33.98 -16.92 30.13
N GLU A 316 33.11 -17.72 29.49
CA GLU A 316 32.65 -19.00 30.03
C GLU A 316 33.81 -20.01 30.17
N MET A 317 34.68 -20.11 29.17
CA MET A 317 35.85 -20.99 29.20
C MET A 317 36.87 -20.59 30.27
N ASN A 318 37.09 -19.28 30.46
CA ASN A 318 37.98 -18.77 31.51
C ASN A 318 37.38 -18.99 32.90
N GLY A 319 36.09 -18.74 33.08
CA GLY A 319 35.39 -19.00 34.35
C GLY A 319 35.29 -20.50 34.70
N LEU A 320 35.33 -21.39 33.70
CA LEU A 320 35.45 -22.84 33.91
C LEU A 320 36.88 -23.24 34.32
N ARG A 321 37.92 -22.62 33.73
CA ARG A 321 39.32 -22.86 34.13
C ARG A 321 39.59 -22.43 35.57
N GLU A 322 39.12 -21.25 35.97
CA GLU A 322 39.29 -20.73 37.34
C GLU A 322 38.54 -21.56 38.42
N LYS A 323 37.60 -22.43 38.03
CA LYS A 323 36.90 -23.34 38.96
C LYS A 323 37.58 -24.70 39.13
N HIS A 324 38.58 -25.01 38.29
CA HIS A 324 39.28 -26.29 38.28
C HIS A 324 40.74 -26.20 38.76
N ASP A 325 41.21 -25.00 39.09
CA ASP A 325 42.49 -24.71 39.76
C ASP A 325 42.25 -24.39 41.26
#